data_AF-A0A6P0RKB1-F1
#
_entry.id   AF-A0A6P0RKB1-F1
#
_cell.length_a   1.000
_cell.length_b   1.000
_cell.length_c   1.000
_cell.angle_alpha   90.00
_cell.angle_beta   90.00
_cell.angle_gamma   90.00
#
_symmetry.space_group_name_H-M   'P 1'
#
loop_
_entity.id
_entity.type
_entity.pdbx_description
1 polymer ?
#
loop_
_entity_poly.entity_id
_entity_poly.type
_entity_poly.pdbx_seq_one_letter_code
_entity_poly.pdbx_strand_id
1 'polypeptide(L)'
;MNTNTENESTNLHSDLQSLADLVKAIAENNQDDPIAILAILRTLELLHQELREGSFQQTLPDNRQALYNLLKDIETKGGWPYIPRLRLRYLLENWSDNS
;
A
#
# COMPACT_ATOMS: atom_id res chain seq x y z
N MET A 1 -15.55 -3.75 26.74
CA MET A 1 -14.22 -4.36 27.02
C MET A 1 -13.53 -4.50 25.68
N ASN A 2 -12.85 -3.42 25.25
CA ASN A 2 -12.47 -3.16 23.86
C ASN A 2 -11.18 -2.32 23.80
N THR A 3 -10.24 -2.58 24.70
CA THR A 3 -8.96 -1.86 24.82
C THR A 3 -7.82 -2.45 23.98
N ASN A 4 -8.05 -3.57 23.29
CA ASN A 4 -7.01 -4.23 22.47
C ASN A 4 -6.88 -3.61 21.07
N THR A 5 -7.99 -3.26 20.42
CA THR A 5 -7.99 -2.79 19.02
C THR A 5 -7.38 -1.39 18.87
N GLU A 6 -7.50 -0.55 19.90
CA GLU A 6 -6.90 0.79 19.93
C GLU A 6 -5.37 0.72 20.09
N ASN A 7 -4.87 -0.18 20.95
CA ASN A 7 -3.43 -0.38 21.16
C ASN A 7 -2.72 -1.00 19.93
N GLU A 8 -3.36 -1.95 19.23
CA GLU A 8 -2.80 -2.54 18.00
C GLU A 8 -2.69 -1.51 16.88
N SER A 9 -3.69 -0.63 16.75
CA SER A 9 -3.71 0.44 15.75
C SER A 9 -2.63 1.50 16.02
N THR A 10 -2.38 1.83 17.30
CA THR A 10 -1.31 2.77 17.68
C THR A 10 0.08 2.19 17.47
N ASN A 11 0.27 0.90 17.72
CA ASN A 11 1.57 0.22 17.50
C ASN A 11 1.90 0.13 16.00
N LEU A 12 0.94 -0.22 15.15
CA LEU A 12 1.15 -0.24 13.70
C LEU A 12 1.53 1.14 13.16
N HIS A 13 0.87 2.21 13.64
CA HIS A 13 1.19 3.57 13.22
C HIS A 13 2.62 3.98 13.61
N SER A 14 3.06 3.67 14.84
CA SER A 14 4.43 3.95 15.28
C SER A 14 5.48 3.14 14.51
N ASP A 15 5.18 1.88 14.18
CA ASP A 15 6.10 1.02 13.42
C ASP A 15 6.29 1.55 11.99
N LEU A 16 5.18 1.94 11.33
CA LEU A 16 5.21 2.53 10.00
C LEU A 16 5.95 3.89 9.99
N GLN A 17 5.75 4.71 11.02
CA GLN A 17 6.47 5.97 11.16
C GLN A 17 7.98 5.74 11.32
N SER A 18 8.37 4.76 12.15
CA SER A 18 9.77 4.39 12.36
C SER A 18 10.43 3.89 11.07
N LEU A 19 9.73 3.08 10.28
CA LEU A 19 10.19 2.64 8.96
C LEU A 19 10.39 3.82 8.00
N ALA A 20 9.42 4.75 7.96
CA ALA A 20 9.51 5.93 7.11
C ALA A 20 10.72 6.80 7.46
N ASP A 21 10.99 6.99 8.75
CA ASP A 21 12.13 7.79 9.20
C ASP A 21 13.48 7.10 8.93
N LEU A 22 13.53 5.77 9.03
CA LEU A 22 14.71 4.99 8.64
C LEU A 22 15.00 5.13 7.14
N VAL A 23 13.98 5.03 6.28
CA VAL A 23 14.14 5.21 4.83
C VAL A 23 14.61 6.63 4.49
N LYS A 24 14.07 7.65 5.16
CA LYS A 24 14.53 9.05 4.99
C LYS A 24 15.98 9.21 5.41
N ALA A 25 16.39 8.66 6.55
CA ALA A 25 17.77 8.73 7.01
C ALA A 25 18.75 8.08 6.02
N ILE A 26 18.37 6.95 5.40
CA ILE A 26 19.17 6.31 4.35
C ILE A 26 19.28 7.23 3.13
N ALA A 27 18.18 7.88 2.72
CA ALA A 27 18.20 8.82 1.58
C ALA A 27 19.06 10.06 1.87
N GLU A 28 18.93 10.66 3.05
CA GLU A 28 19.73 11.81 3.49
C GLU A 28 21.24 11.49 3.50
N ASN A 29 21.62 10.32 3.98
CA ASN A 29 23.02 9.87 4.00
C ASN A 29 23.60 9.63 2.60
N ASN A 30 22.76 9.51 1.57
CA ASN A 30 23.17 9.21 0.19
C ASN A 30 22.69 10.29 -0.81
N GLN A 31 22.32 11.49 -0.33
CA GLN A 31 21.67 12.53 -1.14
C GLN A 31 22.48 13.02 -2.34
N ASP A 32 23.81 12.93 -2.27
CA ASP A 32 24.73 13.37 -3.32
C ASP A 32 25.09 12.24 -4.31
N ASP A 33 24.51 11.03 -4.14
CA ASP A 33 24.69 9.89 -5.03
C ASP A 33 23.36 9.50 -5.72
N PRO A 34 23.13 9.95 -6.97
CA PRO A 34 21.93 9.60 -7.74
C PRO A 34 21.71 8.09 -7.93
N ILE A 35 22.78 7.29 -7.95
CA ILE A 35 22.68 5.83 -8.10
C ILE A 35 22.19 5.20 -6.80
N ALA A 36 22.69 5.67 -5.66
CA ALA A 36 22.20 5.24 -4.34
C ALA A 36 20.72 5.61 -4.15
N ILE A 37 20.32 6.84 -4.50
CA ILE A 37 18.89 7.24 -4.47
C ILE A 37 18.05 6.34 -5.37
N LEU A 38 18.52 6.03 -6.58
CA LEU A 38 17.82 5.11 -7.48
C LEU A 38 17.71 3.69 -6.91
N ALA A 39 18.73 3.20 -6.20
CA ALA A 39 18.69 1.90 -5.52
C ALA A 39 17.64 1.86 -4.40
N ILE A 40 17.52 2.94 -3.61
CA ILE A 40 16.47 3.08 -2.59
C ILE A 40 15.09 3.01 -3.24
N LEU A 41 14.86 3.79 -4.30
CA LEU A 41 13.57 3.81 -5.02
C LEU A 41 13.20 2.43 -5.59
N ARG A 42 14.15 1.73 -6.20
CA ARG A 42 13.93 0.37 -6.72
C ARG A 42 13.59 -0.63 -5.62
N THR A 43 14.23 -0.50 -4.46
CA THR A 43 13.97 -1.36 -3.30
C THR A 43 12.56 -1.14 -2.76
N LEU A 44 12.14 0.12 -2.64
CA LEU A 44 10.78 0.48 -2.23
C LEU A 44 9.73 -0.05 -3.21
N GLU A 45 9.98 0.05 -4.52
CA GLU A 45 9.08 -0.48 -5.54
C GLU A 45 8.95 -2.02 -5.46
N LEU A 46 10.06 -2.74 -5.28
CA LEU A 46 10.04 -4.20 -5.12
C LEU A 46 9.26 -4.62 -3.88
N LEU A 47 9.54 -4.00 -2.72
CA LEU A 47 8.81 -4.27 -1.49
C LEU A 47 7.31 -3.98 -1.66
N HIS A 48 7.00 -2.87 -2.32
CA HIS A 48 5.63 -2.53 -2.64
C HIS A 48 4.97 -3.59 -3.54
N GLN A 49 5.66 -4.07 -4.59
CA GLN A 49 5.16 -5.12 -5.47
C GLN A 49 4.91 -6.43 -4.70
N GLU A 50 5.84 -6.86 -3.84
CA GLU A 50 5.71 -8.06 -3.01
C GLU A 50 4.50 -7.98 -2.07
N LEU A 51 4.32 -6.85 -1.38
CA LEU A 51 3.16 -6.63 -0.51
C LEU A 51 1.86 -6.63 -1.30
N ARG A 52 1.86 -6.05 -2.51
CA ARG A 52 0.69 -5.98 -3.38
C ARG A 52 0.29 -7.36 -3.91
N GLU A 53 1.24 -8.14 -4.43
CA GLU A 53 0.99 -9.44 -5.04
C GLU A 53 0.81 -10.56 -3.99
N GLY A 54 1.45 -10.45 -2.83
CA GLY A 54 1.33 -11.41 -1.73
C GLY A 54 0.19 -11.06 -0.78
N SER A 55 0.49 -10.22 0.21
CA SER A 55 -0.36 -9.99 1.38
C SER A 55 -1.64 -9.21 1.07
N PHE A 56 -1.57 -8.23 0.17
CA PHE A 56 -2.73 -7.39 -0.13
C PHE A 56 -3.79 -8.13 -0.94
N GLN A 57 -3.39 -8.90 -1.96
CA GLN A 57 -4.34 -9.72 -2.72
C GLN A 57 -5.06 -10.77 -1.85
N GLN A 58 -4.36 -11.35 -0.88
CA GLN A 58 -4.95 -12.33 0.05
C GLN A 58 -5.89 -11.70 1.09
N THR A 59 -5.74 -10.40 1.36
CA THR A 59 -6.58 -9.66 2.31
C THR A 59 -7.73 -8.91 1.63
N LEU A 60 -7.86 -9.03 0.30
CA LEU A 60 -8.98 -8.43 -0.43
C LEU A 60 -10.31 -9.01 0.07
N PRO A 61 -11.31 -8.15 0.34
CA PRO A 61 -12.63 -8.63 0.75
C PRO A 61 -13.28 -9.46 -0.36
N ASP A 62 -13.89 -10.58 0.03
CA ASP A 62 -14.70 -11.45 -0.84
C ASP A 62 -16.12 -10.89 -1.06
N ASN A 63 -16.58 -10.00 -0.19
CA ASN A 63 -17.85 -9.29 -0.32
C ASN A 63 -17.70 -7.94 -1.05
N ARG A 64 -18.53 -7.74 -2.08
CA ARG A 64 -18.63 -6.51 -2.87
C ARG A 64 -18.74 -5.25 -2.02
N GLN A 65 -19.55 -5.24 -0.96
CA GLN A 65 -19.74 -4.02 -0.15
C GLN A 65 -18.44 -3.60 0.56
N ALA A 66 -17.70 -4.58 1.10
CA ALA A 66 -16.43 -4.33 1.77
C ALA A 66 -15.35 -3.92 0.76
N LEU A 67 -15.36 -4.51 -0.44
CA LEU A 67 -14.50 -4.10 -1.54
C LEU A 67 -14.79 -2.66 -1.98
N TYR A 68 -16.05 -2.26 -2.13
CA TYR A 68 -16.41 -0.88 -2.45
C TYR A 68 -15.97 0.11 -1.39
N ASN A 69 -16.11 -0.24 -0.10
CA ASN A 69 -15.65 0.60 0.99
C ASN A 69 -14.12 0.75 0.98
N LEU A 70 -13.40 -0.33 0.72
CA LEU A 70 -11.95 -0.32 0.53
C LEU A 70 -11.57 0.59 -0.64
N LEU A 71 -12.15 0.39 -1.83
CA LEU A 71 -11.90 1.22 -3.01
C LEU A 71 -12.17 2.71 -2.77
N LYS A 72 -13.25 3.04 -2.06
CA LYS A 72 -13.59 4.42 -1.71
C LYS A 72 -12.57 5.04 -0.75
N ASP A 73 -12.08 4.29 0.24
CA ASP A 73 -11.03 4.73 1.16
C ASP A 73 -9.73 5.05 0.41
N ILE A 74 -9.39 4.17 -0.53
CA ILE A 74 -8.26 4.30 -1.45
C ILE A 74 -8.35 5.58 -2.29
N GLU A 75 -9.52 5.86 -2.88
CA GLU A 75 -9.76 7.04 -3.70
C GLU A 75 -9.74 8.34 -2.87
N THR A 76 -10.26 8.31 -1.65
CA THR A 76 -10.43 9.49 -0.79
C THR A 76 -9.12 9.94 -0.17
N LYS A 77 -8.25 9.01 0.23
CA LYS A 77 -6.97 9.32 0.89
C LYS A 77 -5.83 9.67 -0.08
N GLY A 78 -6.06 9.58 -1.40
CA GLY A 78 -5.13 10.09 -2.40
C GLY A 78 -3.75 9.43 -2.34
N GLY A 79 -3.73 8.10 -2.19
CA GLY A 79 -2.49 7.35 -2.04
C GLY A 79 -2.77 5.86 -2.17
N TRP A 80 -2.86 5.39 -3.41
CA TRP A 80 -2.69 3.97 -3.71
C TRP A 80 -1.44 3.83 -4.56
N PRO A 81 -0.70 2.72 -4.49
CA PRO A 81 0.33 2.43 -5.46
C PRO A 81 -0.18 2.62 -6.88
N TYR A 82 0.72 2.97 -7.79
CA TYR A 82 0.48 3.15 -9.22
C TYR A 82 -0.25 1.94 -9.83
N ILE A 83 -1.56 1.82 -9.58
CA ILE A 83 -2.51 1.05 -10.34
C ILE A 83 -2.92 2.05 -11.41
N PRO A 84 -2.43 1.89 -12.65
CA PRO A 84 -2.90 2.70 -13.76
C PRO A 84 -4.42 2.60 -13.72
N ARG A 85 -5.12 3.74 -13.68
CA ARG A 85 -6.59 3.78 -13.55
C ARG A 85 -7.32 2.86 -14.54
N LEU A 86 -6.68 2.53 -15.68
CA LEU A 86 -7.09 1.50 -16.63
C LEU A 86 -7.22 0.08 -16.03
N ARG A 87 -6.27 -0.37 -15.19
CA ARG A 87 -6.27 -1.70 -14.57
C ARG A 87 -7.43 -1.89 -13.59
N LEU A 88 -7.86 -0.82 -12.91
CA LEU A 88 -8.99 -0.88 -11.98
C LEU A 88 -10.33 -1.02 -12.73
N ARG A 89 -10.52 -0.24 -13.81
CA ARG A 89 -11.70 -0.35 -14.68
C ARG A 89 -11.77 -1.72 -15.34
N TYR A 90 -10.64 -2.22 -15.86
CA TYR A 90 -10.54 -3.57 -16.42
C TYR A 90 -10.87 -4.68 -15.40
N LEU A 91 -10.43 -4.53 -14.14
CA LEU A 91 -10.75 -5.48 -13.07
C LEU A 91 -12.26 -5.50 -12.76
N LEU A 92 -12.91 -4.34 -12.77
CA LEU A 92 -14.34 -4.19 -12.50
C LEU A 92 -15.22 -4.63 -13.69
N GLU A 93 -14.79 -4.35 -14.92
CA GLU A 93 -15.47 -4.75 -16.16
C GLU A 93 -15.42 -6.28 -16.33
N ASN A 94 -14.27 -6.92 -16.10
CA ASN A 94 -14.12 -8.37 -16.21
C ASN A 94 -14.88 -9.16 -15.13
N TRP A 95 -15.32 -8.51 -14.05
CA TRP A 95 -16.17 -9.13 -13.03
C TRP A 95 -17.67 -9.03 -13.36
N SER A 96 -18.05 -8.19 -14.33
CA SER A 96 -19.44 -8.06 -14.77
C SER A 96 -19.87 -9.09 -15.81
N ASP A 97 -18.92 -9.83 -16.40
CA ASP A 97 -19.16 -10.80 -17.48
C ASP A 97 -19.15 -12.28 -17.05
N ASN A 98 -19.09 -12.56 -15.75
CA ASN A 98 -19.17 -13.92 -15.20
C ASN A 98 -20.40 -14.04 -14.29
N SER A 99 -21.59 -13.99 -14.90
CA SER A 99 -22.88 -14.34 -14.29
C SER A 99 -23.43 -15.60 -14.95
#